data_AF-A0A5B0Q0V6-F1
#
_entry.id   AF-A0A5B0Q0V6-F1
#
_cell.length_a   1.000
_cell.length_b   1.000
_cell.length_c   1.000
_cell.angle_alpha   90.00
_cell.angle_beta   90.00
_cell.angle_gamma   90.00
#
_symmetry.space_group_name_H-M   'P 1'
#
loop_
_entity.id
_entity.type
_entity.pdbx_description
1 polymer ?
#
loop_
_entity_poly.entity_id
_entity_poly.type
_entity_poly.pdbx_seq_one_letter_code
_entity_poly.pdbx_strand_id
1 'polypeptide(L)'
;MDSKLERSLARQLASMHDPTNPASQAPNGMYGFDVPTHCGETEQDNTWEKDWMVFFRDRRIKSVVDRIGDEEITQLGKTLCDE
;
A
#
# COMPACT_ATOMS: atom_id res chain seq x y z
N MET A 1 -0.04 26.49 11.87
CA MET A 1 0.62 25.94 10.67
C MET A 1 0.66 27.00 9.58
N ASP A 2 1.73 27.07 8.80
CA ASP A 2 1.80 28.02 7.68
C ASP A 2 1.00 27.48 6.49
N SER A 3 -0.19 28.05 6.29
CA SER A 3 -1.11 27.69 5.21
C SER A 3 -0.54 27.77 3.79
N LYS A 4 0.59 28.46 3.58
CA LYS A 4 1.28 28.45 2.28
C LYS A 4 2.06 27.16 2.07
N LEU A 5 2.69 26.62 3.12
CA LEU A 5 3.42 25.36 3.06
C LEU A 5 2.48 24.18 2.82
N GLU A 6 1.35 24.12 3.53
CA GLU A 6 0.33 23.08 3.35
C GLU A 6 -0.19 23.04 1.91
N ARG A 7 -0.50 24.22 1.33
CA ARG A 7 -0.96 24.32 -0.07
C ARG A 7 0.12 23.94 -1.08
N SER A 8 1.38 24.26 -0.80
CA SER A 8 2.49 23.85 -1.66
C SER A 8 2.63 22.32 -1.64
N LEU A 9 2.65 21.71 -0.45
CA LEU A 9 2.75 20.27 -0.26
C LEU A 9 1.59 19.54 -0.94
N ALA A 10 0.35 20.01 -0.76
CA ALA A 10 -0.82 19.39 -1.38
C ALA A 10 -0.73 19.34 -2.91
N ARG A 11 -0.25 20.42 -3.55
CA ARG A 11 -0.06 20.44 -5.02
C ARG A 11 1.01 19.47 -5.47
N GLN A 12 2.12 19.38 -4.74
CA GLN A 12 3.22 18.46 -5.08
C GLN A 12 2.78 17.00 -4.91
N LEU A 13 2.07 16.69 -3.82
CA LEU A 13 1.56 15.34 -3.56
C LEU A 13 0.53 14.92 -4.60
N ALA A 14 -0.37 15.82 -5.00
CA ALA A 14 -1.31 15.57 -6.09
C ALA A 14 -0.58 15.30 -7.42
N SER A 15 0.42 16.13 -7.76
CA SER A 15 1.22 15.94 -8.98
C SER A 15 2.04 14.63 -8.98
N MET A 16 2.46 14.16 -7.81
CA MET A 16 3.17 12.89 -7.66
C MET A 16 2.26 11.67 -7.85
N HIS A 17 0.96 11.80 -7.54
CA HIS A 17 -0.03 10.71 -7.70
C HIS A 17 -0.85 10.80 -9.00
N ASP A 18 -0.61 11.82 -9.84
CA ASP A 18 -1.36 12.02 -11.09
C ASP A 18 -1.05 10.89 -12.08
N PRO A 19 -2.02 10.07 -12.51
CA PRO A 19 -1.77 8.96 -13.44
C PRO A 19 -1.34 9.42 -14.84
N THR A 20 -1.56 10.69 -15.18
CA THR A 20 -1.09 11.28 -16.45
C THR A 20 0.39 11.67 -16.41
N ASN A 21 0.99 11.76 -15.22
CA ASN A 21 2.41 11.97 -15.06
C ASN A 21 3.16 10.65 -15.32
N PRO A 22 4.05 10.56 -16.33
CA PRO A 22 4.78 9.33 -16.64
C PRO A 22 5.65 8.83 -15.47
N ALA A 23 6.15 9.74 -14.62
CA ALA A 23 6.93 9.38 -13.44
C ALA A 23 6.08 8.73 -12.33
N SER A 24 4.75 8.81 -12.42
CA SER A 24 3.80 8.24 -11.47
C SER A 24 3.29 6.86 -11.90
N GLN A 25 3.66 6.39 -13.09
CA GLN A 25 3.24 5.09 -13.60
C GLN A 25 4.19 3.98 -13.18
N ALA A 26 3.64 2.84 -12.77
CA ALA A 26 4.43 1.64 -12.54
C ALA A 26 5.07 1.18 -13.86
N PRO A 27 6.30 0.66 -13.84
CA PRO A 27 7.03 0.24 -15.05
C PRO A 27 6.32 -0.88 -15.84
N ASN A 28 5.42 -1.62 -15.18
CA ASN A 28 4.68 -2.74 -15.71
C ASN A 28 3.14 -2.56 -15.60
N GLY A 29 2.67 -1.41 -15.15
CA GLY A 29 1.24 -1.15 -14.92
C GLY A 29 0.59 -2.00 -13.82
N MET A 30 1.39 -2.57 -12.92
CA MET A 30 0.95 -3.39 -11.79
C MET A 30 1.13 -2.64 -10.46
N TYR A 31 0.56 -3.18 -9.38
CA TYR A 31 0.74 -2.69 -8.02
C TYR A 31 1.92 -3.40 -7.36
N GLY A 32 2.84 -2.64 -6.79
CA GLY A 32 4.05 -3.21 -6.20
C GLY A 32 5.24 -2.25 -6.27
N PHE A 33 6.42 -2.82 -6.06
CA PHE A 33 7.70 -2.12 -6.12
C PHE A 33 8.82 -3.14 -6.36
N ASP A 34 9.94 -2.71 -6.93
CA ASP A 34 11.04 -3.62 -7.31
C ASP A 34 11.73 -4.28 -6.12
N VAL A 35 11.58 -3.71 -4.92
CA VAL A 35 12.14 -4.24 -3.67
C VAL A 35 11.11 -4.17 -2.52
N PRO A 36 11.21 -5.08 -1.53
CA PRO A 36 10.49 -4.91 -0.28
C PRO A 36 10.81 -3.56 0.37
N THR A 37 9.80 -2.91 0.92
CA THR A 37 9.94 -1.69 1.73
C THR A 37 9.55 -1.98 3.16
N HIS A 38 9.62 -1.00 4.05
CA HIS A 38 9.26 -1.17 5.45
C HIS A 38 8.29 -0.06 5.90
N CYS A 39 7.29 -0.43 6.70
CA CYS A 39 6.44 0.48 7.47
C CYS A 39 6.79 0.32 8.95
N GLY A 40 7.68 1.19 9.45
CA GLY A 40 8.35 0.95 10.74
C GLY A 40 9.25 -0.28 10.67
N GLU A 41 9.10 -1.21 11.62
CA GLU A 41 9.83 -2.49 11.64
C GLU A 41 9.19 -3.58 10.77
N THR A 42 8.02 -3.31 10.18
CA THR A 42 7.29 -4.29 9.38
C THR A 42 7.72 -4.23 7.93
N GLU A 43 8.46 -5.24 7.46
CA GLU A 43 8.70 -5.45 6.03
C GLU A 43 7.38 -5.63 5.28
N GLN A 44 7.24 -4.96 4.13
CA GLN A 44 6.08 -5.00 3.25
C GLN A 44 6.45 -5.73 1.97
N ASP A 45 5.73 -6.81 1.68
CA ASP A 45 5.83 -7.50 0.40
C ASP A 45 5.29 -6.60 -0.73
N ASN A 46 6.18 -6.29 -1.66
CA ASN A 46 5.90 -5.42 -2.81
C ASN A 46 5.93 -6.17 -4.14
N THR A 47 5.92 -7.51 -4.11
CA THR A 47 5.86 -8.31 -5.33
C THR A 47 4.70 -7.85 -6.21
N TRP A 48 5.00 -7.61 -7.48
CA TRP A 48 4.06 -7.05 -8.44
C TRP A 48 2.79 -7.91 -8.56
N GLU A 49 1.63 -7.26 -8.46
CA GLU A 49 0.31 -7.87 -8.60
C GLU A 49 -0.58 -6.98 -9.51
N LYS A 50 -1.34 -7.61 -10.41
CA LYS A 50 -2.17 -6.89 -11.38
C LYS A 50 -3.47 -6.38 -10.77
N ASP A 51 -4.05 -7.14 -9.84
CA ASP A 51 -5.30 -6.77 -9.19
C ASP A 51 -5.04 -6.03 -7.87
N TRP A 52 -5.51 -4.79 -7.77
CA TRP A 52 -5.38 -3.98 -6.55
C TRP A 52 -5.98 -4.67 -5.33
N MET A 53 -7.14 -5.31 -5.48
CA MET A 53 -7.84 -5.95 -4.37
C MET A 53 -7.00 -7.11 -3.83
N VAL A 54 -6.41 -7.92 -4.72
CA VAL A 54 -5.50 -9.01 -4.33
C VAL A 54 -4.25 -8.45 -3.65
N PHE A 55 -3.61 -7.43 -4.24
CA PHE A 55 -2.42 -6.81 -3.67
C PHE A 55 -2.66 -6.27 -2.26
N PHE A 56 -3.74 -5.50 -2.08
CA PHE A 56 -4.03 -4.84 -0.82
C PHE A 56 -4.50 -5.85 0.24
N ARG A 57 -5.39 -6.77 -0.11
CA ARG A 57 -5.87 -7.82 0.80
C ARG A 57 -4.72 -8.69 1.29
N ASP A 58 -3.93 -9.25 0.36
CA ASP A 58 -2.95 -10.29 0.71
C ASP A 58 -1.65 -9.68 1.24
N ARG A 59 -1.14 -8.63 0.58
CA ARG A 59 0.19 -8.08 0.88
C ARG A 59 0.17 -6.87 1.82
N ARG A 60 -1.00 -6.40 2.26
CA ARG A 60 -1.11 -5.35 3.29
C ARG A 60 -1.87 -5.83 4.51
N ILE A 61 -3.12 -6.23 4.33
CA ILE A 61 -3.98 -6.58 5.47
C ILE A 61 -3.60 -7.95 6.02
N LYS A 62 -3.70 -9.01 5.20
CA LYS A 62 -3.43 -10.39 5.61
C LYS A 62 -2.01 -10.56 6.14
N SER A 63 -1.02 -9.99 5.45
CA SER A 63 0.38 -9.97 5.91
C SER A 63 0.55 -9.44 7.34
N VAL A 64 -0.16 -8.37 7.72
CA VAL A 64 -0.09 -7.83 9.09
C VAL A 64 -0.86 -8.71 10.07
N VAL A 65 -2.07 -9.17 9.71
CA VAL A 65 -2.88 -10.09 10.53
C VAL A 65 -2.09 -11.36 10.90
N ASP A 66 -1.48 -12.00 9.90
CA ASP A 66 -0.70 -13.23 10.08
C ASP A 66 0.52 -13.00 11.00
N ARG A 67 1.14 -11.82 10.93
CA ARG A 67 2.29 -11.45 11.76
C ARG A 67 1.93 -11.13 13.21
N ILE A 68 0.73 -10.61 13.46
CA ILE A 68 0.27 -10.30 14.82
C ILE A 68 0.16 -11.59 15.65
N GLY A 69 -0.31 -12.68 15.03
CA GLY A 69 -0.41 -13.99 15.69
C GLY A 69 -1.46 -14.07 16.79
N ASP A 70 -2.38 -13.11 16.85
CA ASP A 70 -3.49 -13.07 17.78
C ASP A 70 -4.70 -13.82 17.21
N GLU A 71 -5.33 -14.67 18.02
CA GLU A 71 -6.42 -15.56 17.57
C GLU A 71 -7.69 -14.79 17.19
N GLU A 72 -8.06 -13.75 17.95
CA GLU A 72 -9.25 -12.95 17.69
C GLU A 72 -9.07 -12.13 16.41
N ILE A 73 -7.93 -11.47 16.26
CA ILE A 73 -7.57 -10.72 15.06
C ILE A 73 -7.49 -11.63 13.84
N THR A 74 -6.93 -12.84 13.99
CA THR A 74 -6.90 -13.84 12.92
C THR A 74 -8.32 -14.21 12.49
N GLN A 75 -9.24 -14.43 13.43
CA GLN A 75 -10.61 -14.80 13.12
C GLN A 75 -11.38 -13.67 12.42
N LEU A 76 -11.16 -12.41 12.82
CA LEU A 76 -11.67 -11.23 12.11
C LEU A 76 -11.04 -11.08 10.72
N GLY A 77 -9.75 -11.37 10.58
CA GLY A 77 -9.04 -11.31 9.30
C GLY A 77 -9.64 -12.24 8.26
N LYS A 78 -10.10 -13.44 8.65
CA LYS A 78 -10.76 -14.39 7.74
C LYS A 78 -12.03 -13.83 7.11
N THR A 79 -12.82 -13.03 7.84
CA THR A 79 -14.05 -12.43 7.29
C THR A 79 -13.78 -11.33 6.26
N LEU A 80 -12.53 -10.89 6.12
CA LEU A 80 -12.12 -9.84 5.19
C LEU A 80 -11.20 -10.36 4.09
N CYS A 81 -10.38 -11.38 4.38
CA CYS A 81 -9.31 -11.83 3.50
C CYS A 81 -9.58 -13.16 2.79
N ASP A 82 -10.54 -13.96 3.26
CA ASP A 82 -10.81 -15.31 2.72
C ASP A 82 -12.13 -15.40 1.92
N GLU A 83 -12.83 -14.27 1.72
CA GLU A 83 -13.92 -14.12 0.75
C GLU A 83 -13.38 -13.89 -0.68
#